data_AF-A0A7K2YJ80-F1
#
_entry.id   AF-A0A7K2YJ80-F1
#
_cell.length_a   1.000
_cell.length_b   1.000
_cell.length_c   1.000
_cell.angle_alpha   90.00
_cell.angle_beta   90.00
_cell.angle_gamma   90.00
#
_symmetry.space_group_name_H-M   'P 1'
#
loop_
_entity.id
_entity.type
_entity.pdbx_description
1 polymer ?
#
loop_
_entity_poly.entity_id
_entity_poly.type
_entity_poly.pdbx_seq_one_letter_code
_entity_poly.pdbx_strand_id
1 'polypeptide(L)'
;MYLYKCTRQGSDVLAPPGPVSGRRAIVSRPVRERARRRPRGPSRVARTLEGPSGIRGREGTPVGVSRQGDEVGLFGPDSVTWQLHADPVMWVAGVRALYLQALHPSAVRGVVQNSDIRKDSWGRLIRTADFVGTTTYGTRAEAEQAGARVRRIHAMLRATDPETGETYRIDEPELLCWVHCAEVGSYLSVARQAGFPMTDDLADRYLDEQRRSAEMVGLPGASVPGSLAELDRYFTDIQPSLANSAEAQDVYEFLRRPPVPILLVLGREVLWRQVAELAYAALPRWAKELYGHRGLPGYVAGPGLKALRAAAGAATPVIRALYPSPHIKSAMDRLGPDVKPSPARLPIGAGALGTGTSETKPLRTGAAETKPLGTGAAETKPPDVGTAGAGSLGVAAFEVRPAGAAPADPAASMAGPLAARPPRGAEVSPPNK
;
A
#
# COMPACT_ATOMS: atom_id res chain seq x y z
N MET A 1 -5.28 -2.60 -7.80
CA MET A 1 -5.73 -3.23 -6.54
C MET A 1 -6.31 -4.65 -6.70
N TYR A 2 -6.29 -5.26 -7.89
CA TYR A 2 -6.68 -6.67 -8.10
C TYR A 2 -5.81 -7.20 -9.24
N LEU A 3 -5.01 -8.23 -9.00
CA LEU A 3 -4.10 -8.77 -10.00
C LEU A 3 -3.99 -10.28 -9.80
N TYR A 4 -5.09 -11.01 -10.02
CA TYR A 4 -5.04 -12.43 -10.32
C TYR A 4 -6.38 -12.94 -10.89
N LYS A 5 -6.49 -12.97 -12.22
CA LYS A 5 -7.33 -13.90 -13.01
C LYS A 5 -7.19 -13.57 -14.49
N CYS A 6 -6.07 -13.93 -15.11
CA CYS A 6 -6.04 -14.18 -16.56
C CYS A 6 -4.77 -14.92 -17.00
N THR A 7 -4.60 -16.17 -16.57
CA THR A 7 -3.75 -17.14 -17.30
C THR A 7 -4.25 -18.56 -17.03
N ARG A 8 -5.18 -19.03 -17.86
CA ARG A 8 -5.18 -20.36 -18.52
C ARG A 8 -6.57 -20.62 -19.11
N GLN A 9 -6.65 -20.50 -20.43
CA GLN A 9 -7.71 -21.07 -21.24
C GLN A 9 -7.08 -22.25 -21.98
N GLY A 10 -7.79 -23.38 -22.00
CA GLY A 10 -7.49 -24.53 -22.86
C GLY A 10 -6.83 -25.70 -22.15
N SER A 11 -7.63 -26.67 -21.70
CA SER A 11 -7.34 -28.11 -21.76
C SER A 11 -8.61 -28.86 -21.39
N ASP A 12 -9.21 -29.50 -22.40
CA ASP A 12 -10.31 -30.44 -22.28
C ASP A 12 -10.04 -31.52 -21.24
N VAL A 13 -11.00 -31.77 -20.36
CA VAL A 13 -11.00 -32.91 -19.45
C VAL A 13 -11.72 -34.06 -20.16
N LEU A 14 -10.95 -34.95 -20.78
CA LEU A 14 -11.42 -36.30 -21.13
C LEU A 14 -10.98 -37.29 -20.04
N ALA A 15 -11.92 -38.12 -19.61
CA ALA A 15 -11.80 -39.17 -18.61
C ALA A 15 -10.74 -40.25 -18.96
N PRO A 16 -10.18 -40.98 -17.97
CA PRO A 16 -9.14 -41.98 -18.21
C PRO A 16 -9.70 -43.30 -18.76
N PRO A 17 -9.02 -43.97 -19.71
CA PRO A 17 -9.39 -45.33 -20.12
C PRO A 17 -8.68 -46.39 -19.27
N GLY A 18 -9.40 -47.49 -19.01
CA GLY A 18 -8.90 -48.72 -18.37
C GLY A 18 -8.06 -49.61 -19.31
N PRO A 19 -7.57 -50.76 -18.80
CA PRO A 19 -6.51 -51.53 -19.45
C PRO A 19 -7.05 -52.64 -20.35
N VAL A 20 -6.47 -52.82 -21.54
CA VAL A 20 -6.61 -54.07 -22.33
C VAL A 20 -5.29 -54.44 -23.01
N SER A 21 -4.96 -55.72 -22.85
CA SER A 21 -3.85 -56.50 -23.41
C SER A 21 -4.11 -56.92 -24.86
N GLY A 22 -3.05 -57.07 -25.69
CA GLY A 22 -3.09 -58.05 -26.77
C GLY A 22 -2.43 -57.72 -28.11
N ARG A 23 -1.27 -58.35 -28.32
CA ARG A 23 -0.74 -58.98 -29.57
C ARG A 23 -0.19 -58.14 -30.73
N ARG A 24 0.89 -58.72 -31.27
CA ARG A 24 1.82 -58.32 -32.35
C ARG A 24 1.20 -58.41 -33.75
N ALA A 25 1.72 -57.59 -34.67
CA ALA A 25 2.08 -58.03 -36.03
C ALA A 25 3.17 -57.13 -36.64
N ILE A 26 4.10 -57.77 -37.35
CA ILE A 26 5.29 -57.28 -38.05
C ILE A 26 4.93 -57.07 -39.53
N VAL A 27 5.34 -55.97 -40.20
CA VAL A 27 5.78 -55.97 -41.63
C VAL A 27 6.67 -54.74 -41.95
N SER A 28 7.93 -55.05 -42.28
CA SER A 28 8.86 -54.55 -43.34
C SER A 28 9.06 -53.07 -43.71
N ARG A 29 10.36 -52.69 -43.77
CA ARG A 29 10.97 -51.46 -44.38
C ARG A 29 11.02 -51.57 -45.93
N PRO A 30 11.41 -50.50 -46.67
CA PRO A 30 12.85 -50.27 -46.93
C PRO A 30 13.33 -48.80 -46.91
N VAL A 31 14.65 -48.71 -46.92
CA VAL A 31 15.57 -47.58 -46.74
C VAL A 31 15.87 -46.90 -48.08
N ARG A 32 16.07 -45.57 -48.09
CA ARG A 32 16.99 -44.89 -49.02
C ARG A 32 17.90 -43.92 -48.29
N GLU A 33 19.14 -43.89 -48.76
CA GLU A 33 20.34 -43.42 -48.09
C GLU A 33 20.89 -42.12 -48.72
N ARG A 34 21.49 -41.27 -47.86
CA ARG A 34 22.53 -40.23 -48.05
C ARG A 34 22.46 -39.22 -49.21
N ALA A 35 22.67 -37.95 -48.83
CA ALA A 35 23.92 -37.24 -49.12
C ALA A 35 24.15 -36.05 -48.16
N ARG A 36 25.36 -35.99 -47.58
CA ARG A 36 25.91 -34.91 -46.75
C ARG A 36 26.61 -33.87 -47.64
N ARG A 37 26.64 -32.60 -47.22
CA ARG A 37 27.81 -31.69 -47.33
C ARG A 37 27.59 -30.38 -46.52
N ARG A 38 28.55 -30.05 -45.65
CA ARG A 38 28.79 -28.72 -45.01
C ARG A 38 30.02 -28.06 -45.72
N PRO A 39 30.66 -26.98 -45.19
CA PRO A 39 30.39 -25.55 -45.40
C PRO A 39 31.60 -24.82 -46.04
N ARG A 40 31.50 -23.53 -46.38
CA ARG A 40 32.67 -22.69 -46.74
C ARG A 40 32.55 -21.27 -46.16
N GLY A 41 33.63 -20.82 -45.49
CA GLY A 41 34.00 -19.41 -45.32
C GLY A 41 35.26 -19.10 -46.15
N PRO A 42 36.07 -18.08 -45.78
CA PRO A 42 35.87 -16.66 -46.10
C PRO A 42 36.96 -16.14 -47.07
N SER A 43 36.78 -14.94 -47.63
CA SER A 43 37.83 -14.25 -48.39
C SER A 43 37.86 -12.75 -48.12
N ARG A 44 39.08 -12.23 -47.98
CA ARG A 44 39.51 -10.88 -47.62
C ARG A 44 40.43 -10.40 -48.73
N VAL A 45 40.22 -9.21 -49.32
CA VAL A 45 41.26 -8.43 -50.04
C VAL A 45 40.99 -6.92 -49.85
N ALA A 46 42.04 -6.14 -50.01
CA ALA A 46 42.40 -4.90 -49.31
C ALA A 46 42.02 -3.56 -49.99
N ARG A 47 41.86 -2.54 -49.13
CA ARG A 47 42.43 -1.16 -49.10
C ARG A 47 42.64 -0.39 -50.42
N THR A 48 42.19 0.89 -50.50
CA THR A 48 42.94 2.14 -50.85
C THR A 48 42.01 3.37 -50.65
N LEU A 49 42.60 4.57 -50.69
CA LEU A 49 42.38 5.83 -49.97
C LEU A 49 41.38 6.85 -50.60
N GLU A 50 41.14 7.93 -49.82
CA GLU A 50 40.79 9.33 -50.18
C GLU A 50 39.33 9.80 -50.04
N GLY A 51 39.15 10.93 -49.31
CA GLY A 51 37.92 11.74 -49.22
C GLY A 51 37.73 12.64 -50.46
N PRO A 52 36.68 13.50 -50.56
CA PRO A 52 36.43 14.59 -49.60
C PRO A 52 34.95 14.99 -49.37
N SER A 53 34.77 15.93 -48.42
CA SER A 53 33.74 16.99 -48.35
C SER A 53 32.24 16.68 -48.52
N GLY A 54 31.49 17.01 -47.46
CA GLY A 54 30.04 17.16 -47.54
C GLY A 54 29.45 17.72 -46.25
N ILE A 55 29.63 19.03 -46.00
CA ILE A 55 28.78 19.76 -45.05
C ILE A 55 27.37 19.78 -45.64
N ARG A 56 26.44 19.09 -45.01
CA ARG A 56 25.01 19.33 -45.18
C ARG A 56 24.36 19.19 -43.82
N GLY A 57 23.92 20.33 -43.28
CA GLY A 57 23.21 20.43 -42.02
C GLY A 57 21.99 19.52 -42.02
N ARG A 58 21.89 18.69 -41.00
CA ARG A 58 20.66 17.98 -40.67
C ARG A 58 20.11 18.68 -39.43
N GLU A 59 19.03 19.41 -39.62
CA GLU A 59 18.20 19.93 -38.54
C GLU A 59 17.89 18.80 -37.56
N GLY A 60 18.39 18.95 -36.34
CA GLY A 60 18.13 18.02 -35.25
C GLY A 60 16.69 18.19 -34.79
N THR A 61 15.87 17.18 -35.01
CA THR A 61 14.65 16.96 -34.22
C THR A 61 15.04 16.95 -32.73
N PRO A 62 14.29 17.59 -31.81
CA PRO A 62 14.64 17.61 -30.39
C PRO A 62 14.33 16.24 -29.76
N VAL A 63 15.21 15.26 -29.98
CA VAL A 63 15.10 13.89 -29.49
C VAL A 63 15.58 13.76 -28.03
N GLY A 64 16.22 14.80 -27.48
CA GLY A 64 16.86 14.76 -26.15
C GLY A 64 15.90 14.94 -24.96
N VAL A 65 14.94 15.85 -25.06
CA VAL A 65 14.11 16.25 -23.90
C VAL A 65 12.97 15.27 -23.63
N SER A 66 12.30 14.77 -24.67
CA SER A 66 11.22 13.79 -24.55
C SER A 66 11.73 12.44 -24.02
N ARG A 67 12.84 11.95 -24.59
CA ARG A 67 13.48 10.71 -24.14
C ARG A 67 13.92 10.80 -22.67
N GLN A 68 14.47 11.94 -22.24
CA GLN A 68 14.89 12.11 -20.85
C GLN A 68 13.69 12.17 -19.89
N GLY A 69 12.60 12.82 -20.28
CA GLY A 69 11.34 12.82 -19.51
C GLY A 69 10.70 11.43 -19.39
N ASP A 70 10.79 10.62 -20.45
CA ASP A 70 10.27 9.25 -20.47
C ASP A 70 11.07 8.33 -19.53
N GLU A 71 12.39 8.50 -19.47
CA GLU A 71 13.27 7.73 -18.58
C GLU A 71 13.11 8.17 -17.11
N VAL A 72 12.82 9.45 -16.83
CA VAL A 72 12.55 9.93 -15.47
C VAL A 72 11.24 9.35 -14.93
N GLY A 73 10.21 9.29 -15.78
CA GLY A 73 8.91 8.72 -15.43
C GLY A 73 7.89 9.74 -14.94
N LEU A 74 6.94 9.28 -14.12
CA LEU A 74 5.84 10.11 -13.63
C LEU A 74 6.32 11.11 -12.57
N PHE A 75 7.25 10.69 -11.73
CA PHE A 75 7.87 11.46 -10.66
C PHE A 75 9.39 11.42 -10.84
N GLY A 76 10.03 12.58 -10.71
CA GLY A 76 11.48 12.69 -10.85
C GLY A 76 12.19 12.93 -9.52
N PRO A 77 13.54 12.92 -9.53
CA PRO A 77 14.35 13.09 -8.32
C PRO A 77 14.12 14.40 -7.57
N ASP A 78 13.55 15.41 -8.22
CA ASP A 78 13.25 16.71 -7.60
C ASP A 78 11.84 16.76 -6.95
N SER A 79 11.04 15.70 -7.07
CA SER A 79 9.68 15.64 -6.54
C SER A 79 9.64 15.23 -5.06
N VAL A 80 8.63 15.71 -4.34
CA VAL A 80 8.40 15.29 -2.95
C VAL A 80 8.07 13.81 -2.88
N THR A 81 7.27 13.31 -3.83
CA THR A 81 6.88 11.90 -3.97
C THR A 81 8.10 10.98 -4.02
N TRP A 82 9.12 11.34 -4.80
CA TRP A 82 10.36 10.56 -4.95
C TRP A 82 11.11 10.42 -3.62
N GLN A 83 11.14 11.48 -2.82
CA GLN A 83 11.83 11.48 -1.54
C GLN A 83 11.04 10.73 -0.46
N LEU A 84 9.72 10.96 -0.40
CA LEU A 84 8.86 10.41 0.65
C LEU A 84 8.62 8.91 0.45
N HIS A 85 8.36 8.45 -0.78
CA HIS A 85 8.00 7.06 -1.04
C HIS A 85 9.15 6.07 -0.81
N ALA A 86 10.38 6.57 -0.61
CA ALA A 86 11.53 5.75 -0.25
C ALA A 86 11.71 5.58 1.27
N ASP A 87 10.97 6.34 2.07
CA ASP A 87 11.13 6.31 3.52
C ASP A 87 10.61 4.96 4.09
N PRO A 88 11.34 4.30 5.01
CA PRO A 88 10.93 3.03 5.57
C PRO A 88 9.54 3.02 6.22
N VAL A 89 9.04 4.18 6.67
CA VAL A 89 7.71 4.29 7.29
C VAL A 89 6.56 4.09 6.31
N MET A 90 6.84 4.05 5.00
CA MET A 90 5.83 3.77 3.96
C MET A 90 5.09 2.45 4.18
N TRP A 91 5.70 1.44 4.81
CA TRP A 91 5.00 0.21 5.17
C TRP A 91 3.89 0.44 6.19
N VAL A 92 4.16 1.23 7.23
CA VAL A 92 3.15 1.60 8.24
C VAL A 92 2.07 2.46 7.60
N ALA A 93 2.46 3.35 6.70
CA ALA A 93 1.54 4.22 5.97
C ALA A 93 0.60 3.44 5.03
N GLY A 94 1.10 2.42 4.33
CA GLY A 94 0.29 1.50 3.54
C GLY A 94 -0.71 0.72 4.39
N VAL A 95 -0.30 0.22 5.56
CA VAL A 95 -1.23 -0.48 6.47
C VAL A 95 -2.29 0.48 7.03
N ARG A 96 -1.92 1.72 7.36
CA ARG A 96 -2.87 2.77 7.78
C ARG A 96 -3.88 3.07 6.67
N ALA A 97 -3.44 3.13 5.41
CA ALA A 97 -4.31 3.32 4.26
C ALA A 97 -5.34 2.21 4.15
N LEU A 98 -4.95 0.95 4.37
CA LEU A 98 -5.87 -0.19 4.33
C LEU A 98 -6.92 -0.14 5.43
N TYR A 99 -6.55 0.27 6.65
CA TYR A 99 -7.54 0.54 7.69
C TYR A 99 -8.52 1.63 7.27
N LEU A 100 -8.04 2.78 6.77
CA LEU A 100 -8.95 3.82 6.29
C LEU A 100 -9.85 3.31 5.16
N GLN A 101 -9.29 2.70 4.13
CA GLN A 101 -10.03 2.19 2.97
C GLN A 101 -11.17 1.24 3.38
N ALA A 102 -10.94 0.43 4.42
CA ALA A 102 -11.92 -0.53 4.94
C ALA A 102 -13.16 0.13 5.56
N LEU A 103 -13.10 1.39 5.97
CA LEU A 103 -14.22 2.11 6.59
C LEU A 103 -15.30 2.55 5.60
N HIS A 104 -15.07 2.48 4.29
CA HIS A 104 -16.12 2.74 3.31
C HIS A 104 -16.78 1.41 2.91
N PRO A 105 -18.06 1.15 3.25
CA PRO A 105 -18.71 -0.14 3.05
C PRO A 105 -18.62 -0.65 1.61
N SER A 106 -18.93 0.21 0.63
CA SER A 106 -18.88 -0.18 -0.78
C SER A 106 -17.46 -0.50 -1.27
N ALA A 107 -16.45 0.21 -0.78
CA ALA A 107 -15.06 -0.04 -1.15
C ALA A 107 -14.54 -1.36 -0.56
N VAL A 108 -14.75 -1.59 0.74
CA VAL A 108 -14.29 -2.81 1.42
C VAL A 108 -15.01 -4.05 0.88
N ARG A 109 -16.30 -3.94 0.57
CA ARG A 109 -17.07 -5.00 -0.05
C ARG A 109 -16.56 -5.34 -1.45
N GLY A 110 -16.19 -4.32 -2.22
CA GLY A 110 -15.47 -4.48 -3.48
C GLY A 110 -14.21 -5.34 -3.33
N VAL A 111 -13.48 -5.21 -2.22
CA VAL A 111 -12.31 -6.05 -1.92
C VAL A 111 -12.71 -7.47 -1.55
N VAL A 112 -13.62 -7.63 -0.59
CA VAL A 112 -14.03 -8.93 -0.06
C VAL A 112 -14.63 -9.83 -1.15
N GLN A 113 -15.51 -9.29 -1.99
CA GLN A 113 -16.19 -10.09 -3.01
C GLN A 113 -15.29 -10.45 -4.21
N ASN A 114 -14.26 -9.65 -4.48
CA ASN A 114 -13.37 -9.83 -5.63
C ASN A 114 -11.98 -10.37 -5.26
N SER A 115 -11.76 -10.76 -3.99
CA SER A 115 -10.47 -11.30 -3.54
C SER A 115 -10.67 -12.33 -2.43
N ASP A 116 -9.94 -13.45 -2.51
CA ASP A 116 -9.81 -14.35 -1.36
C ASP A 116 -8.82 -13.74 -0.37
N ILE A 117 -9.32 -12.85 0.51
CA ILE A 117 -8.53 -12.13 1.51
C ILE A 117 -7.74 -13.11 2.40
N ARG A 118 -8.22 -14.34 2.59
CA ARG A 118 -7.55 -15.34 3.43
C ARG A 118 -6.43 -16.09 2.69
N LYS A 119 -6.49 -16.18 1.36
CA LYS A 119 -5.48 -16.93 0.56
C LYS A 119 -4.47 -16.06 -0.18
N ASP A 120 -4.80 -14.83 -0.58
CA ASP A 120 -3.93 -14.00 -1.45
C ASP A 120 -3.81 -12.52 -1.02
N SER A 121 -4.03 -12.20 0.25
CA SER A 121 -3.86 -10.82 0.72
C SER A 121 -2.42 -10.34 0.72
N TRP A 122 -1.45 -11.23 1.00
CA TRP A 122 -0.03 -10.87 0.95
C TRP A 122 0.42 -10.60 -0.49
N GLY A 123 -0.01 -11.44 -1.43
CA GLY A 123 0.22 -11.18 -2.85
C GLY A 123 -0.45 -9.90 -3.31
N ARG A 124 -1.65 -9.59 -2.82
CA ARG A 124 -2.34 -8.32 -3.11
C ARG A 124 -1.61 -7.09 -2.58
N LEU A 125 -1.09 -7.15 -1.35
CA LEU A 125 -0.31 -6.08 -0.76
C LEU A 125 0.98 -5.84 -1.57
N ILE A 126 1.72 -6.90 -1.89
CA ILE A 126 2.93 -6.83 -2.72
C ILE A 126 2.63 -6.21 -4.08
N ARG A 127 1.54 -6.60 -4.75
CA ARG A 127 1.16 -6.05 -6.07
C ARG A 127 0.78 -4.57 -6.02
N THR A 128 0.25 -4.10 -4.89
CA THR A 128 -0.04 -2.68 -4.70
C THR A 128 1.26 -1.91 -4.46
N ALA A 129 2.16 -2.45 -3.62
CA ALA A 129 3.49 -1.88 -3.42
C ALA A 129 4.32 -1.84 -4.71
N ASP A 130 4.22 -2.88 -5.56
CA ASP A 130 4.84 -2.95 -6.88
C ASP A 130 4.26 -1.90 -7.84
N PHE A 131 2.94 -1.70 -7.82
CA PHE A 131 2.29 -0.62 -8.59
C PHE A 131 2.77 0.77 -8.13
N VAL A 132 2.79 1.03 -6.82
CA VAL A 132 3.29 2.30 -6.26
C VAL A 132 4.77 2.50 -6.59
N GLY A 133 5.58 1.45 -6.45
CA GLY A 133 7.00 1.48 -6.79
C GLY A 133 7.25 1.73 -8.28
N THR A 134 6.50 1.07 -9.16
CA THR A 134 6.57 1.25 -10.62
C THR A 134 6.12 2.64 -11.04
N THR A 135 5.00 3.13 -10.51
CA THR A 135 4.50 4.48 -10.82
C THR A 135 5.40 5.58 -10.25
N THR A 136 6.11 5.31 -9.15
CA THR A 136 7.03 6.28 -8.54
C THR A 136 8.40 6.34 -9.21
N TYR A 137 9.03 5.18 -9.45
CA TYR A 137 10.44 5.08 -9.86
C TYR A 137 10.66 4.43 -11.22
N GLY A 138 9.61 3.87 -11.83
CA GLY A 138 9.65 3.34 -13.19
C GLY A 138 9.70 4.44 -14.24
N THR A 139 9.96 4.04 -15.47
CA THR A 139 9.82 4.90 -16.65
C THR A 139 8.36 5.29 -16.87
N ARG A 140 8.12 6.32 -17.69
CA ARG A 140 6.77 6.77 -18.03
C ARG A 140 5.97 5.64 -18.68
N ALA A 141 6.60 4.90 -19.59
CA ALA A 141 5.99 3.77 -20.26
C ALA A 141 5.59 2.65 -19.27
N GLU A 142 6.43 2.33 -18.29
CA GLU A 142 6.10 1.34 -17.26
C GLU A 142 4.94 1.80 -16.38
N ALA A 143 4.93 3.07 -15.97
CA ALA A 143 3.85 3.65 -15.17
C ALA A 143 2.51 3.62 -15.94
N GLU A 144 2.51 4.02 -17.22
CA GLU A 144 1.33 4.00 -18.08
C GLU A 144 0.80 2.58 -18.33
N GLN A 145 1.70 1.60 -18.55
CA GLN A 145 1.35 0.19 -18.69
C GLN A 145 0.75 -0.37 -17.41
N ALA A 146 1.33 -0.06 -16.26
CA ALA A 146 0.83 -0.46 -14.95
C ALA A 146 -0.56 0.16 -14.70
N GLY A 147 -0.74 1.45 -14.99
CA GLY A 147 -2.03 2.15 -14.89
C GLY A 147 -3.09 1.53 -15.80
N ALA A 148 -2.77 1.31 -17.08
CA ALA A 148 -3.69 0.68 -18.04
C ALA A 148 -4.11 -0.73 -17.60
N ARG A 149 -3.17 -1.52 -17.05
CA ARG A 149 -3.47 -2.84 -16.48
C ARG A 149 -4.41 -2.74 -15.30
N VAL A 150 -4.18 -1.81 -14.37
CA VAL A 150 -5.05 -1.60 -13.20
C VAL A 150 -6.46 -1.19 -13.65
N ARG A 151 -6.59 -0.21 -14.53
CA ARG A 151 -7.88 0.25 -15.06
C ARG A 151 -8.65 -0.87 -15.75
N ARG A 152 -7.97 -1.67 -16.58
CA ARG A 152 -8.60 -2.83 -17.24
C ARG A 152 -9.19 -3.81 -16.23
N ILE A 153 -8.47 -4.07 -15.14
CA ILE A 153 -8.96 -5.00 -14.12
C ILE A 153 -10.10 -4.37 -13.34
N HIS A 154 -9.97 -3.13 -12.88
CA HIS A 154 -11.05 -2.48 -12.13
C HIS A 154 -12.35 -2.39 -12.95
N ALA A 155 -12.26 -2.14 -14.25
CA ALA A 155 -13.42 -2.12 -15.16
C ALA A 155 -14.17 -3.47 -15.26
N MET A 156 -13.51 -4.60 -14.97
CA MET A 156 -14.13 -5.94 -14.99
C MET A 156 -14.77 -6.34 -13.66
N LEU A 157 -14.46 -5.63 -12.58
CA LEU A 157 -14.86 -6.03 -11.23
C LEU A 157 -16.15 -5.32 -10.82
N ARG A 158 -16.97 -6.04 -10.08
CA ARG A 158 -18.28 -5.59 -9.59
C ARG A 158 -18.43 -6.02 -8.14
N ALA A 159 -19.26 -5.31 -7.40
CA ALA A 159 -19.69 -5.76 -6.09
C ALA A 159 -21.20 -5.58 -5.97
N THR A 160 -21.82 -6.41 -5.14
CA THR A 160 -23.25 -6.37 -4.86
C THR A 160 -23.46 -6.00 -3.41
N ASP A 161 -24.26 -4.97 -3.16
CA ASP A 161 -24.69 -4.63 -1.81
C ASP A 161 -25.70 -5.70 -1.32
N PRO A 162 -25.43 -6.38 -0.18
CA PRO A 162 -26.32 -7.43 0.32
C PRO A 162 -27.63 -6.89 0.90
N GLU A 163 -27.69 -5.62 1.30
CA GLU A 163 -28.89 -5.00 1.87
C GLU A 163 -29.84 -4.52 0.78
N THR A 164 -29.31 -3.88 -0.28
CA THR A 164 -30.13 -3.32 -1.37
C THR A 164 -30.24 -4.25 -2.59
N GLY A 165 -29.31 -5.21 -2.73
CA GLY A 165 -29.19 -6.05 -3.92
C GLY A 165 -28.55 -5.35 -5.12
N GLU A 166 -28.16 -4.08 -4.99
CA GLU A 166 -27.59 -3.29 -6.08
C GLU A 166 -26.20 -3.77 -6.45
N THR A 167 -25.97 -4.02 -7.74
CA THR A 167 -24.64 -4.32 -8.28
C THR A 167 -24.03 -3.06 -8.89
N TYR A 168 -22.87 -2.67 -8.38
CA TYR A 168 -22.15 -1.46 -8.78
C TYR A 168 -20.73 -1.78 -9.26
N ARG A 169 -20.09 -0.80 -9.90
CA ARG A 169 -18.74 -0.93 -10.43
C ARG A 169 -17.74 -0.48 -9.38
N ILE A 170 -16.66 -1.25 -9.20
CA ILE A 170 -15.62 -0.85 -8.22
C ILE A 170 -14.76 0.33 -8.71
N ASP A 171 -14.80 0.63 -10.01
CA ASP A 171 -14.08 1.74 -10.63
C ASP A 171 -14.94 3.00 -10.76
N GLU A 172 -16.01 3.10 -9.96
CA GLU A 172 -16.75 4.34 -9.79
C GLU A 172 -15.84 5.45 -9.24
N PRO A 173 -15.90 6.68 -9.81
CA PRO A 173 -14.99 7.76 -9.44
C PRO A 173 -14.95 8.07 -7.94
N GLU A 174 -16.08 8.00 -7.25
CA GLU A 174 -16.16 8.28 -5.81
C GLU A 174 -15.39 7.24 -4.98
N LEU A 175 -15.51 5.95 -5.33
CA LEU A 175 -14.79 4.85 -4.67
C LEU A 175 -13.29 4.93 -4.95
N LEU A 176 -12.90 5.22 -6.19
CA LEU A 176 -11.50 5.42 -6.55
C LEU A 176 -10.91 6.63 -5.82
N CYS A 177 -11.65 7.74 -5.73
CA CYS A 177 -11.22 8.94 -5.02
C CYS A 177 -11.02 8.67 -3.52
N TRP A 178 -11.93 7.91 -2.90
CA TRP A 178 -11.78 7.49 -1.50
C TRP A 178 -10.50 6.68 -1.28
N VAL A 179 -10.29 5.66 -2.10
CA VAL A 179 -9.11 4.79 -2.00
C VAL A 179 -7.83 5.59 -2.16
N HIS A 180 -7.79 6.52 -3.13
CA HIS A 180 -6.66 7.39 -3.38
C HIS A 180 -6.41 8.36 -2.21
N CYS A 181 -7.43 9.07 -1.72
CA CYS A 181 -7.29 10.02 -0.62
C CYS A 181 -6.87 9.33 0.69
N ALA A 182 -7.44 8.15 0.98
CA ALA A 182 -7.04 7.33 2.12
C ALA A 182 -5.57 6.87 2.01
N GLU A 183 -5.09 6.60 0.80
CA GLU A 183 -3.71 6.23 0.51
C GLU A 183 -2.75 7.41 0.72
N VAL A 184 -2.88 8.48 -0.08
CA VAL A 184 -1.94 9.62 -0.05
C VAL A 184 -2.00 10.38 1.28
N GLY A 185 -3.18 10.49 1.87
CA GLY A 185 -3.36 11.06 3.21
C GLY A 185 -2.68 10.21 4.30
N SER A 186 -2.59 8.89 4.11
CA SER A 186 -1.83 8.03 5.03
C SER A 186 -0.33 8.18 4.88
N TYR A 187 0.16 8.25 3.65
CA TYR A 187 1.58 8.47 3.34
C TYR A 187 2.07 9.78 3.97
N LEU A 188 1.34 10.86 3.74
CA LEU A 188 1.62 12.16 4.31
C LEU A 188 1.55 12.16 5.84
N SER A 189 0.46 11.64 6.41
CA SER A 189 0.23 11.67 7.86
C SER A 189 1.29 10.89 8.63
N VAL A 190 1.62 9.68 8.17
CA VAL A 190 2.62 8.83 8.82
C VAL A 190 4.02 9.42 8.67
N ALA A 191 4.37 9.94 7.50
CA ALA A 191 5.65 10.62 7.30
C ALA A 191 5.83 11.80 8.27
N ARG A 192 4.81 12.67 8.41
CA ARG A 192 4.83 13.81 9.37
C ARG A 192 4.99 13.32 10.81
N GLN A 193 4.18 12.35 11.23
CA GLN A 193 4.24 11.81 12.59
C GLN A 193 5.60 11.14 12.90
N ALA A 194 6.22 10.50 11.92
CA ALA A 194 7.55 9.91 12.00
C ALA A 194 8.71 10.92 11.97
N GLY A 195 8.42 12.23 11.89
CA GLY A 195 9.43 13.29 11.83
C GLY A 195 10.14 13.40 10.48
N PHE A 196 9.51 12.94 9.39
CA PHE A 196 9.97 13.32 8.04
C PHE A 196 9.83 14.85 7.92
N PRO A 197 10.83 15.58 7.37
CA PRO A 197 10.85 17.04 7.33
C PRO A 197 9.84 17.58 6.30
N MET A 198 8.57 17.41 6.58
CA MET A 198 7.44 17.77 5.73
C MET A 198 6.77 19.03 6.26
N THR A 199 7.02 20.16 5.61
CA THR A 199 6.30 21.42 5.83
C THR A 199 4.93 21.38 5.16
N ASP A 200 4.07 22.35 5.45
CA ASP A 200 2.76 22.43 4.81
C ASP A 200 2.89 22.71 3.30
N ASP A 201 3.82 23.57 2.87
CA ASP A 201 4.11 23.78 1.44
C ASP A 201 4.55 22.50 0.72
N LEU A 202 5.38 21.67 1.37
CA LEU A 202 5.81 20.39 0.82
C LEU A 202 4.66 19.38 0.79
N ALA A 203 3.76 19.44 1.76
CA ALA A 203 2.56 18.60 1.80
C ALA A 203 1.60 18.95 0.67
N ASP A 204 1.36 20.24 0.41
CA ASP A 204 0.54 20.69 -0.72
C ASP A 204 1.17 20.30 -2.06
N ARG A 205 2.49 20.51 -2.22
CA ARG A 205 3.23 20.03 -3.40
C ARG A 205 3.08 18.53 -3.60
N TYR A 206 3.23 17.74 -2.52
CA TYR A 206 3.05 16.30 -2.57
C TYR A 206 1.64 15.92 -3.02
N LEU A 207 0.60 16.52 -2.43
CA LEU A 207 -0.78 16.20 -2.78
C LEU A 207 -1.12 16.59 -4.24
N ASP A 208 -0.64 17.75 -4.70
CA ASP A 208 -0.78 18.13 -6.11
C ASP A 208 -0.03 17.17 -7.05
N GLU A 209 1.19 16.77 -6.70
CA GLU A 209 1.93 15.74 -7.43
C GLU A 209 1.11 14.44 -7.57
N GLN A 210 0.40 14.02 -6.52
CA GLN A 210 -0.39 12.78 -6.51
C GLN A 210 -1.62 12.80 -7.42
N ARG A 211 -2.09 13.96 -7.90
CA ARG A 211 -3.12 14.02 -8.95
C ARG A 211 -2.70 13.27 -10.22
N ARG A 212 -1.42 13.30 -10.58
CA ARG A 212 -0.86 12.51 -11.70
C ARG A 212 -0.92 11.00 -11.45
N SER A 213 -0.79 10.58 -10.19
CA SER A 213 -0.99 9.17 -9.81
C SER A 213 -2.46 8.77 -9.89
N ALA A 214 -3.37 9.68 -9.50
CA ALA A 214 -4.81 9.46 -9.61
C ALA A 214 -5.25 9.24 -11.08
N GLU A 215 -4.68 9.97 -12.02
CA GLU A 215 -4.90 9.78 -13.46
C GLU A 215 -4.51 8.37 -13.93
N MET A 216 -3.46 7.78 -13.36
CA MET A 216 -3.04 6.42 -13.70
C MET A 216 -4.10 5.37 -13.31
N VAL A 217 -4.92 5.63 -12.30
CA VAL A 217 -6.00 4.73 -11.88
C VAL A 217 -7.37 5.09 -12.45
N GLY A 218 -7.45 6.14 -13.29
CA GLY A 218 -8.65 6.52 -14.02
C GLY A 218 -9.45 7.68 -13.43
N LEU A 219 -8.89 8.40 -12.45
CA LEU A 219 -9.49 9.62 -11.92
C LEU A 219 -9.03 10.85 -12.71
N PRO A 220 -9.92 11.81 -13.02
CA PRO A 220 -9.49 13.14 -13.46
C PRO A 220 -8.66 13.80 -12.34
N GLY A 221 -7.42 14.25 -12.63
CA GLY A 221 -6.57 14.86 -11.60
C GLY A 221 -7.22 16.05 -10.89
N ALA A 222 -7.98 16.86 -11.62
CA ALA A 222 -8.70 18.02 -11.09
C ALA A 222 -9.85 17.68 -10.12
N SER A 223 -10.36 16.45 -10.12
CA SER A 223 -11.42 16.02 -9.18
C SER A 223 -10.85 15.47 -7.87
N VAL A 224 -9.53 15.47 -7.71
CA VAL A 224 -8.84 14.91 -6.54
C VAL A 224 -8.24 16.04 -5.71
N PRO A 225 -8.36 15.99 -4.37
CA PRO A 225 -7.69 16.93 -3.47
C PRO A 225 -6.19 17.04 -3.77
N GLY A 226 -5.71 18.26 -4.02
CA GLY A 226 -4.31 18.59 -4.30
C GLY A 226 -3.68 19.48 -3.24
N SER A 227 -4.32 19.69 -2.10
CA SER A 227 -3.80 20.43 -0.95
C SER A 227 -4.31 19.85 0.37
N LEU A 228 -3.65 20.19 1.47
CA LEU A 228 -4.05 19.85 2.83
C LEU A 228 -5.49 20.29 3.10
N ALA A 229 -5.83 21.53 2.75
CA ALA A 229 -7.16 22.09 2.96
C ALA A 229 -8.24 21.35 2.17
N GLU A 230 -7.96 20.96 0.92
CA GLU A 230 -8.88 20.16 0.11
C GLU A 230 -9.03 18.74 0.66
N LEU A 231 -7.94 18.12 1.12
CA LEU A 231 -7.95 16.75 1.66
C LEU A 231 -8.71 16.70 3.00
N ASP A 232 -8.51 17.67 3.87
CA ASP A 232 -9.23 17.79 5.15
C ASP A 232 -10.73 18.00 4.92
N ARG A 233 -11.10 18.83 3.92
CA ARG A 233 -12.50 19.00 3.51
C ARG A 233 -13.07 17.69 2.99
N TYR A 234 -12.37 17.01 2.09
CA TYR A 234 -12.79 15.72 1.57
C TYR A 234 -13.04 14.68 2.68
N PHE A 235 -12.14 14.58 3.66
CA PHE A 235 -12.34 13.67 4.80
C PHE A 235 -13.49 14.08 5.71
N THR A 236 -13.80 15.37 5.81
CA THR A 236 -14.98 15.85 6.56
C THR A 236 -16.26 15.46 5.83
N ASP A 237 -16.31 15.66 4.52
CA ASP A 237 -17.51 15.44 3.71
C ASP A 237 -17.85 13.96 3.54
N ILE A 238 -16.85 13.08 3.48
CA ILE A 238 -17.06 11.63 3.28
C ILE A 238 -17.44 10.89 4.58
N GLN A 239 -17.14 11.46 5.76
CA GLN A 239 -17.34 10.81 7.06
C GLN A 239 -18.74 10.21 7.29
N PRO A 240 -19.86 10.88 6.91
CA PRO A 240 -21.20 10.32 7.06
C PRO A 240 -21.44 9.02 6.28
N SER A 241 -20.68 8.76 5.22
CA SER A 241 -20.77 7.55 4.39
C SER A 241 -19.89 6.40 4.91
N LEU A 242 -19.10 6.64 5.96
CA LEU A 242 -18.20 5.65 6.52
C LEU A 242 -18.88 4.86 7.63
N ALA A 243 -18.62 3.57 7.67
CA ALA A 243 -19.14 2.69 8.70
C ALA A 243 -18.15 1.59 9.07
N ASN A 244 -18.24 1.18 10.32
CA ASN A 244 -17.51 0.03 10.83
C ASN A 244 -18.29 -1.27 10.51
N SER A 245 -18.30 -1.66 9.24
CA SER A 245 -19.03 -2.84 8.78
C SER A 245 -18.37 -4.15 9.22
N ALA A 246 -19.07 -5.28 9.03
CA ALA A 246 -18.49 -6.61 9.30
C ALA A 246 -17.23 -6.85 8.46
N GLU A 247 -17.25 -6.43 7.19
CA GLU A 247 -16.08 -6.50 6.30
C GLU A 247 -14.93 -5.60 6.78
N ALA A 248 -15.24 -4.43 7.34
CA ALA A 248 -14.21 -3.56 7.94
C ALA A 248 -13.54 -4.23 9.15
N GLN A 249 -14.31 -4.98 9.95
CA GLN A 249 -13.82 -5.77 11.08
C GLN A 249 -12.96 -6.96 10.63
N ASP A 250 -13.37 -7.65 9.56
CA ASP A 250 -12.59 -8.73 8.95
C ASP A 250 -11.23 -8.21 8.47
N VAL A 251 -11.21 -7.04 7.82
CA VAL A 251 -9.96 -6.38 7.41
C VAL A 251 -9.14 -5.97 8.62
N TYR A 252 -9.77 -5.44 9.68
CA TYR A 252 -9.07 -5.05 10.89
C TYR A 252 -8.34 -6.24 11.54
N GLU A 253 -9.03 -7.36 11.79
CA GLU A 253 -8.41 -8.54 12.39
C GLU A 253 -7.36 -9.16 11.47
N PHE A 254 -7.61 -9.18 10.16
CA PHE A 254 -6.65 -9.65 9.18
C PHE A 254 -5.36 -8.84 9.22
N LEU A 255 -5.44 -7.51 9.21
CA LEU A 255 -4.26 -6.64 9.23
C LEU A 255 -3.48 -6.76 10.53
N ARG A 256 -4.16 -7.02 11.65
CA ARG A 256 -3.50 -7.19 12.95
C ARG A 256 -2.82 -8.56 13.09
N ARG A 257 -3.44 -9.61 12.54
CA ARG A 257 -2.99 -11.00 12.67
C ARG A 257 -3.14 -11.76 11.34
N PRO A 258 -2.34 -11.42 10.32
CA PRO A 258 -2.42 -12.13 9.04
C PRO A 258 -2.02 -13.60 9.23
N PRO A 259 -2.67 -14.53 8.51
CA PRO A 259 -2.28 -15.93 8.51
C PRO A 259 -0.88 -16.07 7.91
N VAL A 260 0.02 -16.72 8.66
CA VAL A 260 1.40 -16.99 8.22
C VAL A 260 1.76 -18.44 8.50
N PRO A 261 2.68 -19.06 7.73
CA PRO A 261 3.25 -20.35 8.07
C PRO A 261 3.80 -20.36 9.50
N ILE A 262 3.72 -21.50 10.19
CA ILE A 262 4.11 -21.64 11.61
C ILE A 262 5.50 -21.06 11.90
N LEU A 263 6.45 -21.21 10.97
CA LEU A 263 7.83 -20.71 11.09
C LEU A 263 7.94 -19.18 11.14
N LEU A 264 6.92 -18.46 10.67
CA LEU A 264 6.90 -16.98 10.62
C LEU A 264 6.05 -16.36 11.74
N VAL A 265 5.44 -17.17 12.61
CA VAL A 265 4.55 -16.70 13.68
C VAL A 265 5.25 -15.74 14.63
N LEU A 266 6.49 -16.02 15.02
CA LEU A 266 7.25 -15.13 15.90
C LEU A 266 7.53 -13.77 15.23
N GLY A 267 7.91 -13.79 13.96
CA GLY A 267 8.10 -12.57 13.17
C GLY A 267 6.81 -11.76 13.05
N ARG A 268 5.66 -12.43 12.86
CA ARG A 268 4.35 -11.77 12.87
C ARG A 268 4.07 -11.09 14.21
N GLU A 269 4.23 -11.79 15.33
CA GLU A 269 3.88 -11.22 16.65
C GLU A 269 4.85 -10.13 17.12
N VAL A 270 6.14 -10.21 16.77
CA VAL A 270 7.15 -9.27 17.26
C VAL A 270 7.36 -8.08 16.32
N LEU A 271 7.27 -8.28 15.00
CA LEU A 271 7.53 -7.22 14.01
C LEU A 271 6.24 -6.69 13.40
N TRP A 272 5.46 -7.57 12.78
CA TRP A 272 4.26 -7.14 12.04
C TRP A 272 3.21 -6.52 12.95
N ARG A 273 2.98 -7.11 14.13
CA ARG A 273 2.01 -6.57 15.09
C ARG A 273 2.35 -5.13 15.50
N GLN A 274 3.63 -4.80 15.65
CA GLN A 274 4.05 -3.43 15.94
C GLN A 274 3.73 -2.47 14.79
N VAL A 275 3.94 -2.91 13.54
CA VAL A 275 3.55 -2.14 12.34
C VAL A 275 2.04 -1.91 12.31
N ALA A 276 1.24 -2.96 12.52
CA ALA A 276 -0.21 -2.88 12.49
C ALA A 276 -0.79 -1.98 13.61
N GLU A 277 -0.26 -2.09 14.83
CA GLU A 277 -0.70 -1.28 15.97
C GLU A 277 -0.27 0.19 15.82
N LEU A 278 0.94 0.47 15.32
CA LEU A 278 1.36 1.85 15.02
C LEU A 278 0.55 2.47 13.88
N ALA A 279 0.25 1.70 12.83
CA ALA A 279 -0.62 2.13 11.74
C ALA A 279 -2.01 2.50 12.25
N TYR A 280 -2.58 1.67 13.12
CA TYR A 280 -3.87 1.93 13.75
C TYR A 280 -3.82 3.15 14.68
N ALA A 281 -2.78 3.28 15.51
CA ALA A 281 -2.60 4.43 16.41
C ALA A 281 -2.50 5.75 15.64
N ALA A 282 -1.88 5.73 14.45
CA ALA A 282 -1.69 6.86 13.56
C ALA A 282 -2.95 7.25 12.75
N LEU A 283 -4.05 6.50 12.86
CA LEU A 283 -5.33 6.88 12.27
C LEU A 283 -5.85 8.19 12.87
N PRO A 284 -6.63 8.98 12.09
CA PRO A 284 -7.29 10.17 12.62
C PRO A 284 -8.27 9.76 13.73
N ARG A 285 -8.56 10.71 14.62
CA ARG A 285 -9.39 10.46 15.81
C ARG A 285 -10.76 9.88 15.43
N TRP A 286 -11.44 10.48 14.46
CA TRP A 286 -12.75 10.03 13.98
C TRP A 286 -12.75 8.58 13.50
N ALA A 287 -11.68 8.12 12.84
CA ALA A 287 -11.59 6.75 12.33
C ALA A 287 -11.45 5.74 13.47
N LYS A 288 -10.66 6.08 14.50
CA LYS A 288 -10.50 5.24 15.70
C LYS A 288 -11.81 5.18 16.50
N GLU A 289 -12.49 6.31 16.63
CA GLU A 289 -13.80 6.38 17.27
C GLU A 289 -14.84 5.53 16.51
N LEU A 290 -14.86 5.60 15.18
CA LEU A 290 -15.73 4.79 14.33
C LEU A 290 -15.44 3.28 14.46
N TYR A 291 -14.16 2.90 14.48
CA TYR A 291 -13.77 1.50 14.71
C TYR A 291 -14.12 0.97 16.11
N GLY A 292 -14.06 1.83 17.13
CA GLY A 292 -14.41 1.48 18.51
C GLY A 292 -13.38 0.59 19.24
N HIS A 293 -12.24 0.28 18.64
CA HIS A 293 -11.22 -0.58 19.26
C HIS A 293 -10.30 0.19 20.22
N ARG A 294 -9.98 -0.44 21.34
CA ARG A 294 -8.95 0.05 22.28
C ARG A 294 -7.56 -0.33 21.76
N GLY A 295 -7.07 0.45 20.80
CA GLY A 295 -5.69 0.35 20.32
C GLY A 295 -4.69 1.13 21.17
N LEU A 296 -3.43 1.18 20.71
CA LEU A 296 -2.42 2.09 21.25
C LEU A 296 -2.94 3.55 21.23
N PRO A 297 -2.74 4.33 22.31
CA PRO A 297 -3.19 5.72 22.34
C PRO A 297 -2.60 6.57 21.21
N GLY A 298 -3.36 7.52 20.68
CA GLY A 298 -2.88 8.36 19.57
C GLY A 298 -1.57 9.11 19.86
N TYR A 299 -1.33 9.48 21.13
CA TYR A 299 -0.10 10.16 21.53
C TYR A 299 1.16 9.29 21.42
N VAL A 300 1.03 7.95 21.37
CA VAL A 300 2.19 7.06 21.20
C VAL A 300 2.57 6.86 19.74
N ALA A 301 1.68 7.19 18.80
CA ALA A 301 1.92 6.98 17.37
C ALA A 301 3.16 7.74 16.88
N GLY A 302 3.26 9.04 17.20
CA GLY A 302 4.40 9.88 16.80
C GLY A 302 5.75 9.35 17.32
N PRO A 303 5.94 9.21 18.65
CA PRO A 303 7.17 8.65 19.21
C PRO A 303 7.51 7.25 18.68
N GLY A 304 6.52 6.36 18.57
CA GLY A 304 6.71 5.01 18.05
C GLY A 304 7.13 4.98 16.58
N LEU A 305 6.52 5.82 15.75
CA LEU A 305 6.90 5.99 14.34
C LEU A 305 8.31 6.57 14.19
N LYS A 306 8.68 7.57 15.00
CA LYS A 306 10.04 8.12 15.04
C LYS A 306 11.07 7.06 15.42
N ALA A 307 10.78 6.26 16.45
CA ALA A 307 11.65 5.18 16.89
C ALA A 307 11.80 4.10 15.80
N LEU A 308 10.69 3.70 15.14
CA LEU A 308 10.73 2.75 14.04
C LEU A 308 11.55 3.28 12.86
N ARG A 309 11.34 4.55 12.47
CA ARG A 309 12.09 5.19 11.38
C ARG A 309 13.59 5.27 11.70
N ALA A 310 13.94 5.64 12.93
CA ALA A 310 15.32 5.69 13.40
C ALA A 310 15.96 4.29 13.39
N ALA A 311 15.26 3.27 13.90
CA ALA A 311 15.73 1.88 13.89
C ALA A 311 15.93 1.35 12.46
N ALA A 312 15.00 1.63 11.55
CA ALA A 312 15.13 1.27 10.14
C ALA A 312 16.27 2.03 9.45
N GLY A 313 16.50 3.30 9.81
CA GLY A 313 17.61 4.11 9.33
C GLY A 313 18.98 3.63 9.83
N ALA A 314 19.03 3.10 11.06
CA ALA A 314 20.21 2.52 11.70
C ALA A 314 20.44 1.05 11.32
N ALA A 315 19.50 0.42 10.61
CA ALA A 315 19.66 -0.94 10.11
C ALA A 315 20.95 -1.03 9.28
N THR A 316 21.74 -2.08 9.55
CA THR A 316 23.07 -2.25 8.95
C THR A 316 23.01 -2.21 7.42
N PRO A 317 24.11 -1.83 6.73
CA PRO A 317 24.19 -1.88 5.27
C PRO A 317 23.76 -3.23 4.68
N VAL A 318 23.94 -4.33 5.42
CA VAL A 318 23.49 -5.68 5.05
C VAL A 318 21.96 -5.77 5.02
N ILE A 319 21.27 -5.30 6.08
CA ILE A 319 19.80 -5.27 6.14
C ILE A 319 19.24 -4.31 5.10
N ARG A 320 19.92 -3.17 4.89
CA ARG A 320 19.54 -2.16 3.89
C ARG A 320 19.78 -2.62 2.45
N ALA A 321 20.78 -3.48 2.21
CA ALA A 321 21.06 -4.12 0.93
C ALA A 321 20.12 -5.29 0.61
N LEU A 322 19.47 -5.87 1.62
CA LEU A 322 18.34 -6.79 1.43
C LEU A 322 17.02 -6.07 1.11
N TYR A 323 16.99 -4.75 1.29
CA TYR A 323 15.80 -3.91 1.18
C TYR A 323 15.84 -2.76 0.14
N PRO A 324 16.79 -2.65 -0.84
CA PRO A 324 16.58 -1.67 -1.89
C PRO A 324 15.35 -2.13 -2.66
N SER A 325 14.29 -1.33 -2.59
CA SER A 325 13.14 -1.53 -3.46
C SER A 325 13.67 -1.72 -4.88
N PRO A 326 13.35 -2.83 -5.56
CA PRO A 326 13.90 -3.12 -6.89
C PRO A 326 13.67 -1.95 -7.85
N HIS A 327 12.61 -1.17 -7.62
CA HIS A 327 12.29 0.04 -8.37
C HIS A 327 13.28 1.20 -8.11
N ILE A 328 13.71 1.45 -6.87
CA ILE A 328 14.72 2.48 -6.57
C ILE A 328 16.07 2.09 -7.16
N LYS A 329 16.45 0.81 -7.04
CA LYS A 329 17.68 0.32 -7.65
C LYS A 329 17.62 0.47 -9.17
N SER A 330 16.53 0.05 -9.81
CA SER A 330 16.31 0.21 -11.25
C SER A 330 16.39 1.68 -11.68
N ALA A 331 15.79 2.59 -10.92
CA ALA A 331 15.89 4.03 -11.16
C ALA A 331 17.33 4.56 -11.06
N MET A 332 18.08 4.13 -10.05
CA MET A 332 19.49 4.52 -9.91
C MET A 332 20.38 3.93 -11.01
N ASP A 333 20.14 2.69 -11.41
CA ASP A 333 20.86 2.05 -12.52
C ASP A 333 20.58 2.78 -13.86
N ARG A 334 19.37 3.34 -14.01
CA ARG A 334 18.92 4.06 -15.22
C ARG A 334 19.34 5.54 -15.26
N LEU A 335 19.19 6.25 -14.15
CA LEU A 335 19.37 7.71 -14.05
C LEU A 335 20.67 8.13 -13.35
N GLY A 336 21.43 7.16 -12.82
CA GLY A 336 22.68 7.40 -12.10
C GLY A 336 22.53 7.40 -10.56
N PRO A 337 23.63 7.25 -9.82
CA PRO A 337 23.60 7.17 -8.35
C PRO A 337 23.11 8.47 -7.69
N ASP A 338 23.24 9.60 -8.40
CA ASP A 338 22.82 10.92 -7.93
C ASP A 338 21.32 11.07 -7.81
N VAL A 339 20.49 10.12 -8.26
CA VAL A 339 19.03 10.16 -8.04
C VAL A 339 18.56 9.45 -6.78
N LYS A 340 19.48 8.92 -5.96
CA LYS A 340 19.13 8.21 -4.72
C LYS A 340 18.20 9.06 -3.82
N PRO A 341 17.02 8.53 -3.42
CA PRO A 341 16.13 9.27 -2.52
C PRO A 341 16.81 9.64 -1.18
N SER A 342 16.58 10.87 -0.74
CA SER A 342 17.05 11.43 0.53
C SER A 342 16.13 12.59 0.96
N PRO A 343 15.72 12.64 2.25
CA PRO A 343 15.00 13.81 2.78
C PRO A 343 15.76 15.14 2.61
N ALA A 344 17.09 15.11 2.47
CA ALA A 344 17.91 16.31 2.23
C ALA A 344 17.71 16.92 0.82
N ARG A 345 17.02 16.22 -0.08
CA ARG A 345 16.75 16.64 -1.46
C ARG A 345 15.32 17.11 -1.68
N LEU A 346 14.57 17.33 -0.60
CA LEU A 346 13.24 17.92 -0.71
C LEU A 346 13.35 19.30 -1.38
N PRO A 347 12.46 19.61 -2.34
CA PRO A 347 12.52 20.86 -3.07
C PRO A 347 12.28 22.02 -2.10
N ILE A 348 13.31 22.82 -1.86
CA ILE A 348 13.23 23.99 -0.99
C ILE A 348 12.17 24.94 -1.59
N GLY A 349 11.25 25.43 -0.74
CA GLY A 349 10.29 26.45 -1.15
C GLY A 349 11.00 27.70 -1.63
N ALA A 350 10.54 28.30 -2.74
CA ALA A 350 11.07 29.55 -3.28
C ALA A 350 11.01 30.74 -2.29
N GLY A 351 10.35 30.57 -1.12
CA GLY A 351 10.29 31.56 -0.05
C GLY A 351 11.52 31.65 0.86
N ALA A 352 12.54 30.78 0.70
CA ALA A 352 13.72 30.78 1.59
C ALA A 352 14.93 31.58 1.04
N LEU A 353 14.85 32.12 -0.19
CA LEU A 353 15.91 32.92 -0.81
C LEU A 353 15.33 34.27 -1.28
N GLY A 354 14.97 35.10 -0.29
CA GLY A 354 14.38 36.40 -0.50
C GLY A 354 14.76 37.40 0.58
N THR A 355 16.04 37.46 0.96
CA THR A 355 16.60 38.62 1.68
C THR A 355 17.67 39.28 0.81
N GLY A 356 17.21 39.78 -0.34
CA GLY A 356 17.90 40.90 -0.99
C GLY A 356 17.83 42.08 -0.03
N THR A 357 18.99 42.55 0.42
CA THR A 357 19.16 43.76 1.22
C THR A 357 18.52 44.95 0.49
N SER A 358 17.34 45.37 0.96
CA SER A 358 16.83 46.71 0.70
C SER A 358 16.91 47.46 2.01
N GLU A 359 17.92 48.32 2.13
CA GLU A 359 17.99 49.36 3.15
C GLU A 359 16.72 50.22 3.05
N THR A 360 15.87 50.15 4.07
CA THR A 360 14.88 51.19 4.34
C THR A 360 15.08 51.70 5.76
N LYS A 361 15.64 52.90 5.82
CA LYS A 361 15.85 53.79 6.97
C LYS A 361 14.57 53.90 7.83
N PRO A 362 14.63 53.76 9.17
CA PRO A 362 13.44 53.86 9.99
C PRO A 362 13.03 55.34 10.19
N LEU A 363 11.76 55.62 9.92
CA LEU A 363 11.09 56.85 10.32
C LEU A 363 10.78 56.77 11.83
N ARG A 364 11.28 57.73 12.59
CA ARG A 364 10.96 57.92 14.01
C ARG A 364 9.49 58.36 14.14
N THR A 365 8.73 57.66 14.98
CA THR A 365 7.56 58.21 15.66
C THR A 365 7.64 57.84 17.13
N GLY A 366 7.75 58.87 17.97
CA GLY A 366 7.81 58.74 19.42
C GLY A 366 6.45 58.36 20.00
N ALA A 367 6.45 57.43 20.95
CA ALA A 367 5.35 57.19 21.86
C ALA A 367 5.68 57.86 23.20
N ALA A 368 4.72 58.63 23.70
CA ALA A 368 4.80 59.40 24.92
C ALA A 368 4.85 58.52 26.18
N GLU A 369 5.62 58.99 27.15
CA GLU A 369 5.70 58.53 28.53
C GLU A 369 4.37 58.73 29.28
N THR A 370 3.99 57.74 30.09
CA THR A 370 3.39 57.98 31.41
C THR A 370 3.89 56.90 32.38
N LYS A 371 4.55 57.33 33.46
CA LYS A 371 5.06 56.54 34.60
C LYS A 371 4.13 56.75 35.83
N PRO A 372 4.37 56.13 37.00
CA PRO A 372 3.60 54.99 37.50
C PRO A 372 2.88 55.28 38.83
N LEU A 373 2.10 54.32 39.35
CA LEU A 373 1.83 54.21 40.77
C LEU A 373 2.04 52.76 41.20
N GLY A 374 2.90 52.55 42.19
CA GLY A 374 3.21 51.24 42.77
C GLY A 374 2.65 51.09 44.18
N THR A 375 2.55 49.83 44.62
CA THR A 375 2.64 49.25 45.98
C THR A 375 2.00 47.86 45.89
N GLY A 376 2.51 46.76 46.43
CA GLY A 376 3.64 46.49 47.30
C GLY A 376 3.91 44.97 47.31
N ALA A 377 5.08 44.61 47.81
CA ALA A 377 5.67 43.28 47.77
C ALA A 377 5.01 42.26 48.72
N ALA A 378 5.11 40.98 48.35
CA ALA A 378 5.32 39.89 49.31
C ALA A 378 6.16 38.80 48.63
N GLU A 379 7.35 38.64 49.19
CA GLU A 379 8.45 37.75 48.82
C GLU A 379 8.34 36.49 49.68
N THR A 380 8.35 35.28 49.09
CA THR A 380 8.68 34.05 49.81
C THR A 380 9.45 33.08 48.90
N LYS A 381 10.72 32.86 49.29
CA LYS A 381 11.71 31.89 48.78
C LYS A 381 11.33 30.44 49.17
N PRO A 382 11.75 29.39 48.42
CA PRO A 382 11.29 28.03 48.61
C PRO A 382 12.09 27.28 49.70
N PRO A 383 11.57 26.14 50.21
CA PRO A 383 12.40 25.17 50.89
C PRO A 383 12.94 24.11 49.93
N ASP A 384 14.22 23.86 50.13
CA ASP A 384 15.01 22.71 49.66
C ASP A 384 14.84 21.54 50.65
N VAL A 385 15.52 20.42 50.37
CA VAL A 385 15.70 19.18 51.18
C VAL A 385 14.67 18.06 50.86
N GLY A 386 15.05 16.82 50.55
CA GLY A 386 16.36 16.19 50.54
C GLY A 386 16.32 14.73 50.07
N THR A 387 17.51 14.16 49.91
CA THR A 387 17.83 12.80 49.49
C THR A 387 17.66 11.75 50.59
N ALA A 388 17.00 10.63 50.25
CA ALA A 388 17.16 9.27 50.79
C ALA A 388 16.49 8.35 49.76
N GLY A 389 16.94 7.16 49.36
CA GLY A 389 17.71 6.10 50.00
C GLY A 389 17.07 4.78 49.50
N ALA A 390 17.89 3.83 49.08
CA ALA A 390 17.53 2.64 48.30
C ALA A 390 16.42 1.73 48.89
N GLY A 391 15.71 1.00 48.01
CA GLY A 391 14.80 -0.08 48.38
C GLY A 391 14.45 -1.00 47.21
N SER A 392 15.15 -2.13 47.13
CA SER A 392 14.88 -3.26 46.24
C SER A 392 13.62 -4.02 46.66
N LEU A 393 12.65 -4.16 45.76
CA LEU A 393 11.60 -5.21 45.75
C LEU A 393 11.26 -5.44 44.27
N GLY A 394 11.39 -6.62 43.67
CA GLY A 394 10.96 -7.92 44.16
C GLY A 394 9.94 -8.44 43.16
N VAL A 395 10.42 -9.18 42.15
CA VAL A 395 9.62 -9.80 41.10
C VAL A 395 8.66 -10.81 41.72
N ALA A 396 7.36 -10.60 41.58
CA ALA A 396 6.34 -11.61 41.89
C ALA A 396 5.92 -12.32 40.60
N ALA A 397 6.35 -13.58 40.48
CA ALA A 397 5.91 -14.52 39.47
C ALA A 397 4.44 -14.89 39.70
N PHE A 398 3.63 -14.91 38.63
CA PHE A 398 2.33 -15.57 38.65
C PHE A 398 2.43 -16.85 37.82
N GLU A 399 2.33 -17.97 38.52
CA GLU A 399 2.41 -19.33 38.06
C GLU A 399 1.08 -19.73 37.41
N VAL A 400 1.09 -20.07 36.12
CA VAL A 400 -0.07 -20.62 35.41
C VAL A 400 0.13 -22.12 35.25
N ARG A 401 -0.74 -22.88 35.92
CA ARG A 401 -0.79 -24.35 35.86
C ARG A 401 -1.64 -24.79 34.65
N PRO A 402 -1.24 -25.83 33.88
CA PRO A 402 -1.92 -26.21 32.64
C PRO A 402 -3.05 -27.22 32.89
N ALA A 403 -4.16 -27.09 32.16
CA ALA A 403 -5.19 -28.12 32.07
C ALA A 403 -4.92 -29.01 30.84
N GLY A 404 -4.68 -30.30 31.11
CA GLY A 404 -4.46 -31.36 30.13
C GLY A 404 -5.76 -31.92 29.53
N ALA A 405 -5.60 -32.68 28.45
CA ALA A 405 -6.61 -33.10 27.50
C ALA A 405 -7.13 -34.54 27.70
N ALA A 406 -8.36 -34.77 27.18
CA ALA A 406 -8.89 -35.97 26.47
C ALA A 406 -9.12 -37.29 27.29
N PRO A 407 -9.95 -38.28 26.84
CA PRO A 407 -10.33 -38.58 25.44
C PRO A 407 -11.76 -39.11 25.10
N ALA A 408 -11.97 -39.17 23.78
CA ALA A 408 -12.86 -39.90 22.82
C ALA A 408 -14.03 -40.87 23.21
N ASP A 409 -15.14 -40.71 22.46
CA ASP A 409 -16.12 -41.62 21.75
C ASP A 409 -16.17 -43.15 22.07
N PRO A 410 -17.29 -43.92 21.87
CA PRO A 410 -18.15 -43.91 20.66
C PRO A 410 -19.67 -44.30 20.76
N ALA A 411 -20.43 -43.97 19.69
CA ALA A 411 -21.49 -44.71 18.97
C ALA A 411 -22.71 -45.44 19.65
N ALA A 412 -23.88 -45.20 19.01
CA ALA A 412 -24.97 -46.14 18.65
C ALA A 412 -26.27 -46.26 19.50
N SER A 413 -27.39 -46.21 18.76
CA SER A 413 -28.61 -47.05 18.89
C SER A 413 -29.82 -46.55 19.70
N MET A 414 -30.91 -46.31 18.95
CA MET A 414 -32.29 -46.81 19.12
C MET A 414 -32.99 -46.71 20.49
N ALA A 415 -34.10 -45.95 20.54
CA ALA A 415 -35.45 -46.42 20.94
C ALA A 415 -36.40 -45.23 21.24
N GLY A 416 -37.59 -45.20 20.61
CA GLY A 416 -38.77 -44.51 21.17
C GLY A 416 -39.30 -45.25 22.42
N PRO A 417 -40.48 -44.93 23.02
CA PRO A 417 -41.76 -44.88 22.28
C PRO A 417 -42.87 -43.93 22.85
N LEU A 418 -44.04 -43.98 22.16
CA LEU A 418 -45.41 -43.66 22.58
C LEU A 418 -45.83 -42.19 22.75
N ALA A 419 -47.06 -41.74 22.49
CA ALA A 419 -48.22 -42.16 21.70
C ALA A 419 -49.34 -41.16 22.05
N ALA A 420 -50.06 -40.60 21.08
CA ALA A 420 -51.52 -40.35 21.14
C ALA A 420 -52.02 -39.54 19.93
N ARG A 421 -52.89 -40.19 19.16
CA ARG A 421 -53.90 -39.70 18.19
C ARG A 421 -55.15 -40.56 18.49
N PRO A 422 -56.36 -40.38 17.90
CA PRO A 422 -57.09 -39.24 17.30
C PRO A 422 -58.57 -39.22 17.84
N PRO A 423 -59.64 -38.75 17.12
CA PRO A 423 -60.25 -39.43 15.95
C PRO A 423 -60.58 -38.50 14.75
N ARG A 424 -60.43 -38.94 13.48
CA ARG A 424 -61.43 -39.56 12.54
C ARG A 424 -62.69 -38.71 12.31
N GLY A 425 -63.17 -38.43 11.09
CA GLY A 425 -62.79 -38.84 9.73
C GLY A 425 -63.90 -38.40 8.76
N ALA A 426 -63.61 -38.38 7.45
CA ALA A 426 -64.57 -38.71 6.37
C ALA A 426 -63.82 -38.71 5.04
N GLU A 427 -64.10 -39.76 4.28
CA GLU A 427 -63.41 -40.30 3.11
C GLU A 427 -64.00 -39.74 1.81
N VAL A 428 -63.44 -40.22 0.68
CA VAL A 428 -64.03 -40.31 -0.67
C VAL A 428 -63.76 -39.15 -1.67
N SER A 429 -62.69 -39.35 -2.46
CA SER A 429 -62.59 -39.05 -3.91
C SER A 429 -63.39 -40.13 -4.70
N PRO A 430 -63.81 -40.03 -6.00
CA PRO A 430 -63.05 -39.54 -7.18
C PRO A 430 -63.97 -39.06 -8.37
N PRO A 431 -63.67 -39.22 -9.69
CA PRO A 431 -62.48 -38.93 -10.52
C PRO A 431 -62.75 -38.03 -11.77
N ASN A 432 -61.66 -37.70 -12.49
CA ASN A 432 -61.52 -37.47 -13.94
C ASN A 432 -62.17 -36.25 -14.63
N LYS A 433 -61.31 -35.36 -15.14
CA LYS A 433 -60.96 -35.26 -16.57
C LYS A 433 -59.65 -34.50 -16.76
#